data_AF-A0A973SY60-F1
#
_entry.id   AF-A0A973SY60-F1
#
_cell.length_a   1.000
_cell.length_b   1.000
_cell.length_c   1.000
_cell.angle_alpha   90.00
_cell.angle_beta   90.00
_cell.angle_gamma   90.00
#
_symmetry.space_group_name_H-M   'P 1'
#
loop_
_entity.id
_entity.type
_entity.pdbx_description
1 polymer ?
#
loop_
_entity_poly.entity_id
_entity_poly.type
_entity_poly.pdbx_seq_one_letter_code
_entity_poly.pdbx_strand_id
1 'polypeptide(L)'
;RSSPVRLLGPGDHARLGALLAAVPLPELLAAARAAVPYLPLHADRVPDTAALLDHLENRAAEPGLMPPLLQVVEEVAALRAGLREDLREWSSRVAARLRVRPGALEQVRSDATARADSRGAALPVLRVWLWERGRDAFSYVIRVYDGDDRPLPHTWSAVDTPRGHEELCAELADAVRILADQGENAGVEFLLEHGSFGLPFDRWPIPVPYLRPRLLGTDHVVVLRGQRQPSRGPWERRWGSLGSAASVVGDADTADELLGEDLDAALVVAACAPAEIDLVVRLCRHYGVPVVLWHRQGEGGATALLEIVGPDWRRSLREEVRRRRLKARGDERKLGAHLALLWEDPRWDPRTAGLAEPVPLN
;
A
#
# COMPACT_ATOMS: atom_id res chain seq x y z
N ARG A 1 -7.24 45.34 -6.17
CA ARG A 1 -7.12 43.87 -6.03
C ARG A 1 -8.10 43.47 -4.93
N SER A 2 -9.23 42.87 -5.27
CA SER A 2 -10.24 42.47 -4.28
C SER A 2 -9.70 41.32 -3.43
N SER A 3 -9.77 41.46 -2.10
CA SER A 3 -9.47 40.35 -1.18
C SER A 3 -10.37 39.16 -1.52
N PRO A 4 -9.84 37.92 -1.57
CA PRO A 4 -10.67 36.74 -1.80
C PRO A 4 -11.73 36.64 -0.69
N VAL A 5 -12.95 36.27 -1.08
CA VAL A 5 -14.04 36.03 -0.13
C VAL A 5 -13.67 34.83 0.73
N ARG A 6 -13.31 35.09 1.99
CA ARG A 6 -13.03 34.04 2.98
C ARG A 6 -14.31 33.23 3.24
N LEU A 7 -14.19 31.90 3.18
CA LEU A 7 -15.30 30.98 3.46
C LEU A 7 -15.64 30.96 4.96
N LEU A 8 -14.64 31.15 5.82
CA LEU A 8 -14.73 31.10 7.27
C LEU A 8 -14.84 32.50 7.87
N GLY A 9 -15.73 32.64 8.86
CA GLY A 9 -15.64 33.77 9.78
C GLY A 9 -14.42 33.61 10.71
N PRO A 10 -13.93 34.69 11.34
CA PRO A 10 -12.78 34.62 12.26
C PRO A 10 -12.94 33.58 13.38
N GLY A 11 -14.15 33.43 13.92
CA GLY A 11 -14.45 32.44 14.96
C GLY A 11 -14.41 30.99 14.46
N ASP A 12 -14.87 30.73 13.23
CA ASP A 12 -14.82 29.39 12.62
C ASP A 12 -13.38 28.99 12.32
N HIS A 13 -12.56 29.94 11.86
CA HIS A 13 -11.15 29.74 11.59
C HIS A 13 -10.37 29.46 12.88
N ALA A 14 -10.59 30.24 13.93
CA ALA A 14 -9.95 30.01 15.23
C ALA A 14 -10.35 28.66 15.85
N ARG A 15 -11.65 28.30 15.79
CA ARG A 15 -12.14 27.02 16.29
C ARG A 15 -11.55 25.84 15.50
N LEU A 16 -11.51 25.93 14.17
CA LEU A 16 -10.90 24.87 13.36
C LEU A 16 -9.40 24.74 13.65
N GLY A 17 -8.69 25.87 13.74
CA GLY A 17 -7.27 25.87 14.11
C GLY A 17 -7.00 25.19 15.45
N ALA A 18 -7.85 25.43 16.45
CA ALA A 18 -7.75 24.78 17.75
C ALA A 18 -8.02 23.26 17.67
N LEU A 19 -9.03 22.82 16.92
CA LEU A 19 -9.32 21.39 16.73
C LEU A 19 -8.18 20.65 16.01
N LEU A 20 -7.53 21.31 15.06
CA LEU A 20 -6.43 20.73 14.29
C LEU A 20 -5.05 20.90 14.94
N ALA A 21 -4.94 21.64 16.06
CA ALA A 21 -3.67 21.89 16.73
C ALA A 21 -2.99 20.59 17.23
N ALA A 22 -3.79 19.57 17.54
CA ALA A 22 -3.31 18.26 17.97
C ALA A 22 -2.93 17.33 16.81
N VAL A 23 -3.17 17.72 15.55
CA VAL A 23 -2.89 16.90 14.37
C VAL A 23 -1.59 17.35 13.71
N PRO A 24 -0.59 16.47 13.54
CA PRO A 24 0.66 16.82 12.88
C PRO A 24 0.44 17.32 11.43
N LEU A 25 1.16 18.37 11.03
CA LEU A 25 1.06 18.93 9.68
C LEU A 25 1.24 17.89 8.54
N PRO A 26 2.19 16.94 8.59
CA PRO A 26 2.33 15.93 7.55
C PRO A 26 1.06 15.09 7.34
N GLU A 27 0.34 14.82 8.42
CA GLU A 27 -0.92 14.08 8.40
C GLU A 27 -2.05 14.90 7.81
N LEU A 28 -2.13 16.19 8.17
CA LEU A 28 -3.07 17.12 7.56
C LEU A 28 -2.85 17.26 6.05
N LEU A 29 -1.59 17.30 5.61
CA LEU A 29 -1.22 17.32 4.19
C LEU A 29 -1.61 16.02 3.48
N ALA A 30 -1.44 14.86 4.13
CA ALA A 30 -1.86 13.57 3.57
C ALA A 30 -3.38 13.46 3.44
N ALA A 31 -4.13 13.87 4.48
CA ALA A 31 -5.59 13.96 4.43
C ALA A 31 -6.05 14.93 3.33
N ALA A 32 -5.39 16.08 3.20
CA ALA A 32 -5.73 17.06 2.17
C ALA A 32 -5.51 16.52 0.75
N ARG A 33 -4.38 15.86 0.47
CA ARG A 33 -4.12 15.24 -0.84
C ARG A 33 -5.13 14.15 -1.19
N ALA A 34 -5.63 13.43 -0.18
CA ALA A 34 -6.61 12.37 -0.37
C ALA A 34 -8.02 12.89 -0.63
N ALA A 35 -8.40 13.95 0.09
CA ALA A 35 -9.71 14.57 -0.06
C ALA A 35 -9.82 15.37 -1.36
N VAL A 36 -8.75 16.06 -1.77
CA VAL A 36 -8.74 16.93 -2.97
C VAL A 36 -7.55 16.65 -3.89
N PRO A 37 -7.49 15.47 -4.54
CA PRO A 37 -6.35 15.07 -5.37
C PRO A 37 -6.14 15.96 -6.60
N TYR A 38 -7.20 16.66 -7.03
CA TYR A 38 -7.15 17.64 -8.12
C TYR A 38 -6.48 18.96 -7.72
N LEU A 39 -6.17 19.16 -6.44
CA LEU A 39 -5.54 20.37 -5.92
C LEU A 39 -4.05 20.13 -5.62
N PRO A 40 -3.12 20.80 -6.33
CA PRO A 40 -1.70 20.61 -6.08
C PRO A 40 -1.29 21.25 -4.74
N LEU A 41 -0.94 20.39 -3.77
CA LEU A 41 -0.44 20.78 -2.45
C LEU A 41 1.08 20.57 -2.37
N HIS A 42 1.83 21.63 -2.64
CA HIS A 42 3.28 21.62 -2.54
C HIS A 42 3.72 21.96 -1.11
N ALA A 43 4.54 21.08 -0.51
CA ALA A 43 4.93 21.19 0.90
C ALA A 43 5.75 22.44 1.21
N ASP A 44 6.51 22.95 0.23
CA ASP A 44 7.28 24.20 0.30
C ASP A 44 6.38 25.45 0.45
N ARG A 45 5.11 25.36 0.06
CA ARG A 45 4.13 26.47 0.10
C ARG A 45 3.18 26.39 1.30
N VAL A 46 3.29 25.35 2.11
CA VAL A 46 2.41 25.09 3.26
C VAL A 46 3.30 24.77 4.47
N PRO A 47 3.95 25.78 5.07
CA PRO A 47 4.89 25.58 6.18
C PRO A 47 4.22 25.19 7.49
N ASP A 48 2.94 25.50 7.66
CA ASP A 48 2.17 25.24 8.87
C ASP A 48 0.68 25.00 8.60
N THR A 49 -0.06 24.64 9.65
CA THR A 49 -1.51 24.38 9.58
C THR A 49 -2.30 25.62 9.15
N ALA A 50 -1.89 26.82 9.57
CA ALA A 50 -2.60 28.04 9.21
C ALA A 50 -2.49 28.33 7.70
N ALA A 51 -1.29 28.16 7.12
CA ALA A 51 -1.05 28.26 5.70
C ALA A 51 -1.84 27.23 4.90
N LEU A 52 -2.02 26.01 5.42
CA LEU A 52 -2.86 24.98 4.78
C LEU A 52 -4.33 25.42 4.74
N LEU A 53 -4.84 25.90 5.87
CA LEU A 53 -6.22 26.38 5.99
C LEU A 53 -6.48 27.56 5.06
N ASP A 54 -5.59 28.57 5.05
CA ASP A 54 -5.66 29.70 4.13
C ASP A 54 -5.62 29.23 2.66
N HIS A 55 -4.77 28.25 2.33
CA HIS A 55 -4.68 27.72 0.96
C HIS A 55 -5.98 27.05 0.51
N LEU A 56 -6.59 26.23 1.37
CA LEU A 56 -7.85 25.53 1.09
C LEU A 56 -9.03 26.50 1.07
N GLU A 57 -9.01 27.54 1.90
CA GLU A 57 -10.03 28.58 1.98
C GLU A 57 -10.04 29.48 0.73
N ASN A 58 -8.86 29.88 0.25
CA ASN A 58 -8.71 30.75 -0.92
C ASN A 58 -9.21 30.13 -2.24
N ARG A 59 -9.58 28.85 -2.21
CA ARG A 59 -10.09 28.09 -3.36
C ARG A 59 -11.61 27.97 -3.33
N ALA A 60 -12.26 29.03 -2.84
CA ALA A 60 -13.70 29.10 -2.61
C ALA A 60 -14.51 28.63 -3.83
N ALA A 61 -15.47 27.76 -3.53
CA ALA A 61 -16.19 26.91 -4.46
C ALA A 61 -16.96 27.68 -5.55
N GLU A 62 -16.97 27.13 -6.76
CA GLU A 62 -18.03 27.42 -7.71
C GLU A 62 -19.40 27.07 -7.08
N PRO A 63 -20.47 27.83 -7.37
CA PRO A 63 -21.79 27.54 -6.85
C PRO A 63 -22.22 26.09 -7.11
N GLY A 64 -22.43 25.32 -6.04
CA GLY A 64 -22.89 23.92 -6.11
C GLY A 64 -21.80 22.86 -5.94
N LEU A 65 -20.52 23.23 -5.86
CA LEU A 65 -19.42 22.32 -5.54
C LEU A 65 -19.09 22.34 -4.04
N MET A 66 -18.62 21.21 -3.51
CA MET A 66 -18.18 21.10 -2.13
C MET A 66 -16.85 21.84 -1.93
N PRO A 67 -16.76 22.80 -0.98
CA PRO A 67 -15.50 23.46 -0.65
C PRO A 67 -14.39 22.47 -0.28
N PRO A 68 -13.17 22.60 -0.83
CA PRO A 68 -12.03 21.76 -0.52
C PRO A 68 -11.78 21.60 0.98
N LEU A 69 -11.88 22.71 1.72
CA LEU A 69 -11.70 22.72 3.16
C LEU A 69 -12.65 21.74 3.90
N LEU A 70 -13.93 21.69 3.51
CA LEU A 70 -14.89 20.77 4.13
C LEU A 70 -14.54 19.31 3.82
N GLN A 71 -14.07 19.02 2.60
CA GLN A 71 -13.62 17.68 2.24
C GLN A 71 -12.41 17.23 3.08
N VAL A 72 -11.42 18.12 3.26
CA VAL A 72 -10.24 17.83 4.08
C VAL A 72 -10.61 17.60 5.55
N VAL A 73 -11.51 18.43 6.11
CA VAL A 73 -11.94 18.29 7.52
C VAL A 73 -12.66 16.96 7.76
N GLU A 74 -13.53 16.54 6.85
CA GLU A 74 -14.21 15.24 6.96
C GLU A 74 -13.24 14.06 6.81
N GLU A 75 -12.19 14.20 5.98
CA GLU A 75 -11.11 13.21 5.88
C GLU A 75 -10.35 13.09 7.22
N VAL A 76 -10.03 14.20 7.88
CA VAL A 76 -9.39 14.19 9.21
C VAL A 76 -10.33 13.61 10.28
N ALA A 77 -11.62 13.97 10.24
CA ALA A 77 -12.64 13.44 11.16
C ALA A 77 -12.81 11.91 11.01
N ALA A 78 -12.66 11.38 9.80
CA ALA A 78 -12.70 9.96 9.55
C ALA A 78 -11.48 9.24 10.18
N LEU A 79 -10.28 9.83 10.07
CA LEU A 79 -9.02 9.29 10.59
C LEU A 79 -8.85 9.44 12.12
N ARG A 80 -9.41 10.49 12.72
CA ARG A 80 -9.24 10.82 14.15
C ARG A 80 -10.53 10.65 14.92
N ALA A 81 -10.78 9.44 15.43
CA ALA A 81 -11.96 9.12 16.23
C ALA A 81 -12.17 10.08 17.41
N GLY A 82 -11.10 10.51 18.09
CA GLY A 82 -11.17 11.46 19.20
C GLY A 82 -11.55 12.90 18.84
N LEU A 83 -11.45 13.28 17.56
CA LEU A 83 -11.82 14.61 17.05
C LEU A 83 -13.06 14.58 16.15
N ARG A 84 -13.57 13.38 15.86
CA ARG A 84 -14.58 13.15 14.81
C ARG A 84 -15.85 13.95 15.02
N GLU A 85 -16.42 13.89 16.21
CA GLU A 85 -17.70 14.55 16.50
C GLU A 85 -17.55 16.08 16.47
N ASP A 86 -16.47 16.62 17.04
CA ASP A 86 -16.22 18.07 17.03
C ASP A 86 -15.98 18.61 15.61
N LEU A 87 -15.23 17.88 14.80
CA LEU A 87 -14.97 18.24 13.40
C LEU A 87 -16.25 18.11 12.56
N ARG A 88 -17.09 17.09 12.80
CA ARG A 88 -18.39 16.92 12.13
C ARG A 88 -19.41 17.97 12.55
N GLU A 89 -19.41 18.38 13.81
CA GLU A 89 -20.25 19.48 14.29
C GLU A 89 -19.83 20.80 13.63
N TRP A 90 -18.52 21.06 13.57
CA TRP A 90 -17.96 22.22 12.88
C TRP A 90 -18.32 22.21 11.38
N SER A 91 -18.10 21.10 10.68
CA SER A 91 -18.34 20.99 9.24
C SER A 91 -19.82 21.11 8.90
N SER A 92 -20.73 20.54 9.72
CA SER A 92 -22.18 20.66 9.54
C SER A 92 -22.63 22.13 9.61
N ARG A 93 -22.13 22.87 10.59
CA ARG A 93 -22.44 24.30 10.79
C ARG A 93 -21.96 25.14 9.61
N VAL A 94 -20.71 24.92 9.17
CA VAL A 94 -20.12 25.65 8.03
C VAL A 94 -20.85 25.29 6.73
N ALA A 95 -21.14 24.01 6.49
CA ALA A 95 -21.90 23.55 5.33
C ALA A 95 -23.30 24.17 5.26
N ALA A 96 -24.02 24.23 6.40
CA ALA A 96 -25.32 24.88 6.48
C ALA A 96 -25.25 26.37 6.15
N ARG A 97 -24.25 27.08 6.68
CA ARG A 97 -24.00 28.51 6.37
C ARG A 97 -23.69 28.74 4.90
N LEU A 98 -22.91 27.85 4.30
CA LEU A 98 -22.55 27.88 2.88
C LEU A 98 -23.63 27.31 1.95
N ARG A 99 -24.78 26.86 2.51
CA ARG A 99 -25.90 26.25 1.77
C ARG A 99 -25.47 25.05 0.91
N VAL A 100 -24.50 24.29 1.40
CA VAL A 100 -24.12 23.00 0.79
C VAL A 100 -25.28 22.01 0.95
N ARG A 101 -25.58 21.25 -0.10
CA ARG A 101 -26.67 20.25 -0.07
C ARG A 101 -26.35 19.17 0.97
N PRO A 102 -27.29 18.77 1.85
CA PRO A 102 -27.06 17.75 2.86
C PRO A 102 -26.47 16.45 2.30
N GLY A 103 -27.03 15.93 1.21
CA GLY A 103 -26.54 14.71 0.56
C GLY A 103 -25.11 14.81 0.02
N ALA A 104 -24.62 16.01 -0.32
CA ALA A 104 -23.22 16.17 -0.74
C ALA A 104 -22.25 16.04 0.45
N LEU A 105 -22.63 16.55 1.62
CA LEU A 105 -21.82 16.40 2.83
C LEU A 105 -21.84 14.96 3.35
N GLU A 106 -22.99 14.29 3.27
CA GLU A 106 -23.12 12.87 3.61
C GLU A 106 -22.29 11.99 2.68
N GLN A 107 -22.29 12.26 1.37
CA GLN A 107 -21.44 11.55 0.42
C GLN A 107 -19.95 11.72 0.78
N VAL A 108 -19.51 12.96 1.05
CA VAL A 108 -18.12 13.22 1.46
C VAL A 108 -17.75 12.48 2.75
N ARG A 109 -18.65 12.43 3.74
CA ARG A 109 -18.46 11.65 4.98
C ARG A 109 -18.35 10.16 4.70
N SER A 110 -19.22 9.63 3.85
CA SER A 110 -19.20 8.23 3.45
C SER A 110 -17.90 7.90 2.74
N ASP A 111 -17.47 8.72 1.79
CA ASP A 111 -16.22 8.52 1.04
C ASP A 111 -14.98 8.64 1.92
N ALA A 112 -14.96 9.63 2.82
CA ALA A 112 -13.90 9.81 3.80
C ALA A 112 -13.83 8.63 4.78
N THR A 113 -14.98 8.14 5.24
CA THR A 113 -15.05 6.95 6.12
C THR A 113 -14.61 5.71 5.36
N ALA A 114 -15.05 5.49 4.12
CA ALA A 114 -14.61 4.36 3.31
C ALA A 114 -13.09 4.40 3.04
N ARG A 115 -12.53 5.58 2.78
CA ARG A 115 -11.07 5.77 2.66
C ARG A 115 -10.36 5.52 3.98
N ALA A 116 -10.86 6.08 5.08
CA ALA A 116 -10.31 5.89 6.41
C ALA A 116 -10.41 4.44 6.87
N ASP A 117 -11.49 3.72 6.63
CA ASP A 117 -11.64 2.29 6.92
C ASP A 117 -10.66 1.47 6.07
N SER A 118 -10.46 1.88 4.82
CA SER A 118 -9.44 1.28 3.97
C SER A 118 -8.00 1.59 4.39
N ARG A 119 -7.79 2.62 5.24
CA ARG A 119 -6.51 2.98 5.89
C ARG A 119 -6.39 2.46 7.32
N GLY A 120 -7.48 2.33 8.08
CA GLY A 120 -7.54 1.74 9.41
C GLY A 120 -7.32 0.22 9.37
N ALA A 121 -7.34 -0.36 8.17
CA ALA A 121 -6.84 -1.69 7.86
C ALA A 121 -5.36 -1.72 7.45
N ALA A 122 -4.64 -0.58 7.45
CA ALA A 122 -3.20 -0.57 7.20
C ALA A 122 -2.51 -1.08 8.47
N LEU A 123 -2.17 -2.36 8.40
CA LEU A 123 -1.44 -3.07 9.43
C LEU A 123 0.04 -2.64 9.36
N PRO A 124 0.78 -2.68 10.47
CA PRO A 124 2.22 -2.50 10.45
C PRO A 124 2.85 -3.38 9.38
N VAL A 125 3.85 -2.86 8.68
CA VAL A 125 4.46 -3.56 7.55
C VAL A 125 5.97 -3.49 7.64
N LEU A 126 6.60 -4.65 7.48
CA LEU A 126 8.03 -4.75 7.28
C LEU A 126 8.34 -4.70 5.79
N ARG A 127 9.20 -3.78 5.38
CA ARG A 127 9.63 -3.65 3.99
C ARG A 127 11.09 -4.01 3.84
N VAL A 128 11.37 -4.86 2.86
CA VAL A 128 12.70 -5.37 2.55
C VAL A 128 13.03 -4.99 1.11
N TRP A 129 13.81 -3.94 0.93
CA TRP A 129 14.46 -3.66 -0.35
C TRP A 129 15.61 -4.63 -0.51
N LEU A 130 15.59 -5.41 -1.59
CA LEU A 130 16.54 -6.48 -1.81
C LEU A 130 17.17 -6.36 -3.19
N TRP A 131 18.49 -6.46 -3.23
CA TRP A 131 19.28 -6.52 -4.46
C TRP A 131 20.12 -7.79 -4.43
N GLU A 132 19.91 -8.67 -5.41
CA GLU A 132 20.75 -9.85 -5.61
C GLU A 132 22.10 -9.43 -6.22
N ARG A 133 23.18 -9.88 -5.60
CA ARG A 133 24.57 -9.54 -5.96
C ARG A 133 25.39 -10.75 -6.40
N GLY A 134 24.76 -11.92 -6.48
CA GLY A 134 25.37 -13.18 -6.84
C GLY A 134 24.55 -14.34 -6.28
N ARG A 135 25.07 -15.57 -6.44
CA ARG A 135 24.44 -16.75 -5.83
C ARG A 135 24.49 -16.61 -4.31
N ASP A 136 23.32 -16.49 -3.70
CA ASP A 136 23.14 -16.40 -2.24
C ASP A 136 23.74 -15.16 -1.58
N ALA A 137 23.96 -14.08 -2.35
CA ALA A 137 24.54 -12.84 -1.85
C ALA A 137 23.60 -11.65 -2.12
N PHE A 138 23.32 -10.86 -1.09
CA PHE A 138 22.31 -9.80 -1.14
C PHE A 138 22.80 -8.50 -0.51
N SER A 139 22.55 -7.37 -1.17
CA SER A 139 22.49 -6.07 -0.49
C SER A 139 21.03 -5.80 -0.13
N TYR A 140 20.76 -5.13 0.99
CA TYR A 140 19.38 -4.89 1.41
C TYR A 140 19.19 -3.68 2.32
N VAL A 141 17.96 -3.20 2.34
CA VAL A 141 17.45 -2.30 3.37
C VAL A 141 16.21 -2.93 3.98
N ILE A 142 16.19 -3.06 5.31
CA ILE A 142 15.08 -3.59 6.09
C ILE A 142 14.54 -2.45 6.95
N ARG A 143 13.23 -2.20 6.86
CA ARG A 143 12.58 -1.14 7.62
C ARG A 143 11.14 -1.48 8.00
N VAL A 144 10.80 -1.29 9.27
CA VAL A 144 9.44 -1.44 9.79
C VAL A 144 8.69 -0.11 9.69
N TYR A 145 7.44 -0.19 9.28
CA TYR A 145 6.50 0.91 9.21
C TYR A 145 5.29 0.59 10.08
N ASP A 146 4.75 1.60 10.76
CA ASP A 146 3.49 1.49 11.48
C ASP A 146 2.28 1.47 10.52
N GLY A 147 1.08 1.38 11.09
CA GLY A 147 -0.17 1.40 10.32
C GLY A 147 -0.47 2.73 9.63
N ASP A 148 0.22 3.82 9.99
CA ASP A 148 0.12 5.12 9.31
C ASP A 148 1.21 5.29 8.23
N ASP A 149 1.90 4.19 7.88
CA ASP A 149 3.02 4.16 6.95
C ASP A 149 4.20 5.04 7.37
N ARG A 150 4.35 5.28 8.67
CA ARG A 150 5.49 6.02 9.23
C ARG A 150 6.56 5.03 9.63
N PRO A 151 7.82 5.31 9.28
CA PRO A 151 8.91 4.42 9.66
C PRO A 151 9.12 4.45 11.17
N LEU A 152 9.23 3.27 11.77
CA LEU A 152 9.58 3.18 13.18
C LEU A 152 11.05 3.59 13.41
N PRO A 153 11.34 4.32 14.50
CA PRO A 153 12.71 4.68 14.84
C PRO A 153 13.49 3.42 15.26
N HIS A 154 14.78 3.36 14.92
CA HIS A 154 15.70 2.26 15.27
C HIS A 154 15.42 0.90 14.61
N THR A 155 14.55 0.84 13.59
CA THR A 155 14.29 -0.38 12.80
C THR A 155 14.97 -0.32 11.43
N TRP A 156 16.06 0.43 11.29
CA TRP A 156 16.76 0.62 10.04
C TRP A 156 18.02 -0.25 10.05
N SER A 157 18.00 -1.31 9.23
CA SER A 157 19.21 -2.02 8.82
C SER A 157 19.43 -1.75 7.33
N ALA A 158 20.56 -1.16 6.97
CA ALA A 158 20.98 -0.97 5.58
C ALA A 158 22.37 -1.57 5.42
N VAL A 159 22.45 -2.54 4.52
CA VAL A 159 23.66 -3.28 4.26
C VAL A 159 23.96 -3.17 2.77
N ASP A 160 24.98 -2.38 2.47
CA ASP A 160 25.47 -2.11 1.12
C ASP A 160 26.39 -3.23 0.62
N THR A 161 27.21 -3.78 1.51
CA THR A 161 28.09 -4.93 1.28
C THR A 161 27.30 -6.23 1.14
N PRO A 162 27.46 -7.01 0.05
CA PRO A 162 26.70 -8.24 -0.14
C PRO A 162 26.87 -9.22 1.03
N ARG A 163 25.75 -9.68 1.61
CA ARG A 163 25.72 -10.67 2.70
C ARG A 163 25.05 -11.96 2.26
N GLY A 164 25.44 -13.05 2.94
CA GLY A 164 24.84 -14.37 2.75
C GLY A 164 23.37 -14.42 3.17
N HIS A 165 22.65 -15.43 2.69
CA HIS A 165 21.24 -15.65 3.05
C HIS A 165 21.02 -15.87 4.56
N GLU A 166 21.96 -16.52 5.25
CA GLU A 166 21.86 -16.75 6.70
C GLU A 166 21.89 -15.44 7.49
N GLU A 167 22.80 -14.53 7.15
CA GLU A 167 22.89 -13.21 7.79
C GLU A 167 21.63 -12.37 7.53
N LEU A 168 21.12 -12.39 6.29
CA LEU A 168 19.86 -11.73 5.95
C LEU A 168 18.67 -12.30 6.74
N CYS A 169 18.59 -13.63 6.92
CA CYS A 169 17.53 -14.24 7.71
C CYS A 169 17.62 -13.89 9.20
N ALA A 170 18.82 -13.73 9.74
CA ALA A 170 19.02 -13.30 11.13
C ALA A 170 18.52 -11.85 11.34
N GLU A 171 18.92 -10.92 10.46
CA GLU A 171 18.46 -9.52 10.49
C GLU A 171 16.95 -9.42 10.28
N LEU A 172 16.40 -10.24 9.37
CA LEU A 172 14.97 -10.32 9.14
C LEU A 172 14.22 -10.80 10.38
N ALA A 173 14.77 -11.74 11.15
CA ALA A 173 14.16 -12.23 12.37
C ALA A 173 14.05 -11.16 13.45
N ASP A 174 15.08 -10.33 13.60
CA ASP A 174 15.02 -9.19 14.52
C ASP A 174 13.97 -8.16 14.09
N ALA A 175 13.89 -7.86 12.79
CA ALA A 175 12.88 -6.95 12.27
C ALA A 175 11.45 -7.51 12.41
N VAL A 176 11.25 -8.81 12.20
CA VAL A 176 9.97 -9.51 12.42
C VAL A 176 9.57 -9.50 13.89
N ARG A 177 10.52 -9.64 14.82
CA ARG A 177 10.24 -9.53 16.26
C ARG A 177 9.71 -8.13 16.61
N ILE A 178 10.36 -7.08 16.10
CA ILE A 178 9.89 -5.70 16.29
C ILE A 178 8.52 -5.50 15.67
N LEU A 179 8.28 -6.07 14.49
CA LEU A 179 7.01 -6.02 13.78
C LEU A 179 5.88 -6.68 14.60
N ALA A 180 6.15 -7.83 15.24
CA ALA A 180 5.18 -8.54 16.06
C ALA A 180 4.70 -7.71 17.27
N ASP A 181 5.59 -6.89 17.85
CA ASP A 181 5.25 -5.95 18.92
C ASP A 181 4.28 -4.85 18.46
N GLN A 182 4.10 -4.65 17.15
CA GLN A 182 3.19 -3.64 16.59
C GLN A 182 1.77 -4.18 16.33
N GLY A 183 1.57 -5.51 16.26
CA GLY A 183 0.24 -6.11 16.09
C GLY A 183 0.21 -7.45 15.37
N GLU A 184 -0.85 -8.22 15.62
CA GLU A 184 -0.96 -9.64 15.26
C GLU A 184 -1.15 -9.95 13.76
N ASN A 185 -1.31 -8.95 12.89
CA ASN A 185 -1.55 -9.15 11.45
C ASN A 185 -0.56 -8.39 10.55
N ALA A 186 0.60 -8.04 11.09
CA ALA A 186 1.60 -7.29 10.35
C ALA A 186 2.15 -8.07 9.14
N GLY A 187 2.29 -7.37 8.01
CA GLY A 187 2.72 -7.95 6.73
C GLY A 187 4.20 -7.75 6.45
N VAL A 188 4.75 -8.53 5.53
CA VAL A 188 6.10 -8.36 4.99
C VAL A 188 6.03 -8.17 3.48
N GLU A 189 6.66 -7.09 3.01
CA GLU A 189 6.75 -6.73 1.59
C GLU A 189 8.20 -6.81 1.13
N PHE A 190 8.47 -7.66 0.14
CA PHE A 190 9.76 -7.69 -0.54
C PHE A 190 9.72 -6.79 -1.78
N LEU A 191 10.62 -5.82 -1.81
CA LEU A 191 10.78 -4.85 -2.88
C LEU A 191 11.93 -5.25 -3.78
N LEU A 192 11.59 -5.68 -4.99
CA LEU A 192 12.53 -6.23 -5.97
C LEU A 192 12.74 -5.23 -7.12
N GLU A 193 14.00 -4.98 -7.47
CA GLU A 193 14.33 -4.09 -8.61
C GLU A 193 14.20 -4.82 -9.94
N HIS A 194 14.85 -5.97 -10.04
CA HIS A 194 15.03 -6.72 -11.28
C HIS A 194 14.83 -8.21 -11.04
N GLY A 195 13.64 -8.72 -11.36
CA GLY A 195 13.37 -10.16 -11.33
C GLY A 195 13.38 -10.79 -9.93
N SER A 196 13.83 -12.05 -9.87
CA SER A 196 13.87 -12.89 -8.67
C SER A 196 12.49 -13.19 -8.08
N PHE A 197 11.42 -13.06 -8.88
CA PHE A 197 10.05 -13.42 -8.50
C PHE A 197 9.88 -14.93 -8.26
N GLY A 198 10.84 -15.73 -8.73
CA GLY A 198 10.93 -17.16 -8.45
C GLY A 198 11.47 -17.52 -7.06
N LEU A 199 12.09 -16.59 -6.32
CA LEU A 199 12.64 -16.88 -5.00
C LEU A 199 11.53 -17.13 -3.97
N PRO A 200 11.70 -18.13 -3.07
CA PRO A 200 10.67 -18.49 -2.11
C PRO A 200 10.79 -17.66 -0.82
N PHE A 201 10.63 -16.33 -0.91
CA PHE A 201 10.74 -15.41 0.22
C PHE A 201 9.83 -15.78 1.41
N ASP A 202 8.63 -16.28 1.12
CA ASP A 202 7.68 -16.79 2.12
C ASP A 202 8.16 -18.05 2.86
N ARG A 203 9.16 -18.75 2.33
CA ARG A 203 9.77 -19.93 2.95
C ARG A 203 11.09 -19.62 3.65
N TRP A 204 11.50 -18.35 3.72
CA TRP A 204 12.73 -18.02 4.43
C TRP A 204 12.57 -18.35 5.91
N PRO A 205 13.54 -19.08 6.50
CA PRO A 205 13.45 -19.50 7.88
C PRO A 205 13.70 -18.30 8.79
N ILE A 206 12.79 -18.09 9.73
CA ILE A 206 12.93 -17.12 10.80
C ILE A 206 13.33 -17.89 12.06
N PRO A 207 14.57 -17.73 12.55
CA PRO A 207 15.00 -18.28 13.82
C PRO A 207 14.06 -17.86 14.96
N VAL A 208 13.70 -18.83 15.80
CA VAL A 208 12.88 -18.59 17.00
C VAL A 208 13.62 -19.20 18.20
N PRO A 209 13.79 -18.47 19.32
CA PRO A 209 14.47 -19.01 20.49
C PRO A 209 13.80 -20.31 20.98
N TYR A 210 14.62 -21.35 21.19
CA TYR A 210 14.22 -22.64 21.76
C TYR A 210 13.21 -23.46 20.95
N LEU A 211 12.88 -23.05 19.72
CA LEU A 211 11.96 -23.75 18.82
C LEU A 211 12.61 -23.99 17.46
N ARG A 212 11.99 -24.84 16.63
CA ARG A 212 12.40 -24.97 15.23
C ARG A 212 12.12 -23.65 14.48
N PRO A 213 12.96 -23.25 13.52
CA PRO A 213 12.70 -22.08 12.69
C PRO A 213 11.31 -22.16 12.05
N ARG A 214 10.63 -21.02 12.02
CA ARG A 214 9.31 -20.89 11.37
C ARG A 214 9.50 -20.29 9.98
N LEU A 215 8.61 -20.62 9.05
CA LEU A 215 8.66 -20.05 7.71
C LEU A 215 7.96 -18.69 7.74
N LEU A 216 8.59 -17.66 7.17
CA LEU A 216 8.09 -16.29 7.23
C LEU A 216 6.60 -16.17 6.81
N GLY A 217 6.25 -16.79 5.68
CA GLY A 217 4.92 -16.74 5.08
C GLY A 217 3.89 -17.67 5.70
N THR A 218 4.23 -18.47 6.71
CA THR A 218 3.23 -19.15 7.55
C THR A 218 2.74 -18.26 8.68
N ASP A 219 3.59 -17.32 9.11
CA ASP A 219 3.34 -16.47 10.27
C ASP A 219 2.80 -15.12 9.84
N HIS A 220 3.32 -14.59 8.73
CA HIS A 220 2.97 -13.27 8.19
C HIS A 220 2.41 -13.36 6.77
N VAL A 221 1.61 -12.38 6.39
CA VAL A 221 1.31 -12.13 4.97
C VAL A 221 2.62 -11.69 4.30
N VAL A 222 3.04 -12.41 3.26
CA VAL A 222 4.23 -12.06 2.47
C VAL A 222 3.82 -11.81 1.02
N VAL A 223 4.14 -10.61 0.53
CA VAL A 223 3.89 -10.17 -0.85
C VAL A 223 5.16 -9.63 -1.50
N LEU A 224 5.20 -9.70 -2.83
CA LEU A 224 6.25 -9.12 -3.66
C LEU A 224 5.76 -7.80 -4.26
N ARG A 225 6.67 -6.85 -4.37
CA ARG A 225 6.44 -5.54 -4.95
C ARG A 225 7.63 -5.14 -5.81
N GLY A 226 7.35 -4.27 -6.77
CA GLY A 226 8.36 -3.57 -7.52
C GLY A 226 8.98 -2.43 -6.74
N GLN A 227 10.30 -2.26 -6.86
CA GLN A 227 10.95 -1.04 -6.37
C GLN A 227 10.58 0.20 -7.18
N ARG A 228 10.20 0.03 -8.45
CA ARG A 228 9.81 1.12 -9.34
C ARG A 228 8.59 0.74 -10.13
N GLN A 229 7.67 1.69 -10.20
CA GLN A 229 6.51 1.57 -11.05
C GLN A 229 6.82 2.08 -12.47
N PRO A 230 6.51 1.33 -13.54
CA PRO A 230 6.77 1.75 -14.92
C PRO A 230 5.81 2.84 -15.43
N SER A 231 4.50 2.77 -15.11
CA SER A 231 3.53 3.80 -15.54
C SER A 231 2.34 3.93 -14.59
N ARG A 232 2.08 5.17 -14.15
CA ARG A 232 1.07 5.49 -13.11
C ARG A 232 -0.36 5.38 -13.60
N GLY A 233 -0.65 5.84 -14.83
CA GLY A 233 -2.01 5.87 -15.38
C GLY A 233 -2.67 4.50 -15.59
N PRO A 234 -2.05 3.57 -16.33
CA PRO A 234 -2.56 2.21 -16.52
C PRO A 234 -2.77 1.47 -15.19
N TRP A 235 -1.84 1.66 -14.25
CA TRP A 235 -1.93 1.06 -12.93
C TRP A 235 -3.05 1.63 -12.07
N GLU A 236 -3.21 2.95 -11.98
CA GLU A 236 -4.33 3.56 -11.24
C GLU A 236 -5.67 3.12 -11.82
N ARG A 237 -5.77 2.98 -13.15
CA ARG A 237 -6.95 2.42 -13.82
C ARG A 237 -7.22 0.99 -13.39
N ARG A 238 -6.26 0.07 -13.58
CA ARG A 238 -6.42 -1.35 -13.22
C ARG A 238 -6.66 -1.53 -11.72
N TRP A 239 -6.07 -0.68 -10.87
CA TRP A 239 -6.36 -0.67 -9.44
C TRP A 239 -7.79 -0.19 -9.13
N GLY A 240 -8.31 0.77 -9.89
CA GLY A 240 -9.72 1.16 -9.86
C GLY A 240 -10.65 -0.01 -10.21
N SER A 241 -10.20 -0.91 -11.08
CA SER A 241 -10.91 -2.12 -11.52
C SER A 241 -10.74 -3.32 -10.56
N LEU A 242 -10.16 -3.13 -9.36
CA LEU A 242 -10.09 -4.19 -8.33
C LEU A 242 -11.50 -4.70 -7.96
N GLY A 243 -11.73 -5.98 -8.24
CA GLY A 243 -13.04 -6.64 -8.13
C GLY A 243 -13.53 -7.22 -9.46
N SER A 244 -12.82 -6.92 -10.57
CA SER A 244 -12.96 -7.67 -11.82
C SER A 244 -12.60 -9.15 -11.64
N ALA A 245 -13.07 -9.97 -12.58
CA ALA A 245 -12.70 -11.37 -12.65
C ALA A 245 -11.19 -11.51 -12.88
N ALA A 246 -10.60 -12.57 -12.32
CA ALA A 246 -9.19 -12.88 -12.59
C ALA A 246 -9.01 -13.29 -14.05
N SER A 247 -7.98 -12.72 -14.68
CA SER A 247 -7.47 -13.19 -15.97
C SER A 247 -6.49 -14.33 -15.75
N VAL A 248 -6.45 -15.31 -16.64
CA VAL A 248 -5.50 -16.43 -16.57
C VAL A 248 -4.59 -16.37 -17.77
N VAL A 249 -3.28 -16.53 -17.54
CA VAL A 249 -2.27 -16.56 -18.60
C VAL A 249 -1.41 -17.81 -18.44
N GLY A 250 -1.10 -18.46 -19.56
CA GLY A 250 -0.33 -19.72 -19.60
C GLY A 250 1.15 -19.56 -19.96
N ASP A 251 1.52 -18.44 -20.56
CA ASP A 251 2.86 -18.12 -21.04
C ASP A 251 3.01 -16.60 -21.25
N ALA A 252 4.19 -16.17 -21.69
CA ALA A 252 4.49 -14.76 -21.90
C ALA A 252 3.73 -14.15 -23.10
N ASP A 253 3.56 -14.90 -24.18
CA ASP A 253 2.91 -14.41 -25.40
C ASP A 253 1.40 -14.15 -25.14
N THR A 254 0.74 -15.11 -24.49
CA THR A 254 -0.67 -14.98 -24.06
C THR A 254 -0.83 -13.82 -23.07
N ALA A 255 0.15 -13.60 -22.20
CA ALA A 255 0.12 -12.47 -21.27
C ALA A 255 0.26 -11.12 -21.99
N ASP A 256 1.14 -11.02 -22.99
CA ASP A 256 1.33 -9.78 -23.76
C ASP A 256 0.06 -9.43 -24.56
N GLU A 257 -0.53 -10.41 -25.25
CA GLU A 257 -1.77 -10.25 -26.00
C GLU A 257 -2.94 -9.84 -25.08
N LEU A 258 -3.20 -10.61 -24.02
CA LEU A 258 -4.30 -10.35 -23.10
C LEU A 258 -4.18 -8.97 -22.44
N LEU A 259 -2.99 -8.58 -21.99
CA LEU A 259 -2.80 -7.33 -21.27
C LEU A 259 -2.78 -6.11 -22.19
N GLY A 260 -2.45 -6.30 -23.48
CA GLY A 260 -2.62 -5.29 -24.51
C GLY A 260 -4.09 -5.01 -24.83
N GLU A 261 -4.95 -6.03 -24.79
CA GLU A 261 -6.38 -5.93 -25.10
C GLU A 261 -7.24 -5.53 -23.89
N ASP A 262 -7.09 -6.25 -22.77
CA ASP A 262 -7.85 -6.00 -21.55
C ASP A 262 -7.12 -4.99 -20.67
N LEU A 263 -7.56 -3.73 -20.76
CA LEU A 263 -7.01 -2.60 -19.98
C LEU A 263 -7.50 -2.56 -18.52
N ASP A 264 -8.42 -3.43 -18.13
CA ASP A 264 -9.06 -3.49 -16.81
C ASP A 264 -8.71 -4.77 -16.02
N ALA A 265 -7.95 -5.70 -16.60
CA ALA A 265 -7.38 -6.84 -15.89
C ALA A 265 -6.57 -6.38 -14.66
N ALA A 266 -7.16 -6.55 -13.48
CA ALA A 266 -6.61 -6.10 -12.19
C ALA A 266 -5.92 -7.24 -11.43
N LEU A 267 -6.32 -8.48 -11.70
CA LEU A 267 -5.74 -9.69 -11.14
C LEU A 267 -5.41 -10.66 -12.27
N VAL A 268 -4.14 -11.07 -12.33
CA VAL A 268 -3.68 -12.12 -13.22
C VAL A 268 -3.28 -13.35 -12.41
N VAL A 269 -3.80 -14.51 -12.81
CA VAL A 269 -3.34 -15.82 -12.37
C VAL A 269 -2.37 -16.34 -13.44
N ALA A 270 -1.08 -16.36 -13.11
CA ALA A 270 -0.07 -16.92 -13.99
C ALA A 270 0.03 -18.43 -13.76
N ALA A 271 -0.60 -19.18 -14.66
CA ALA A 271 -0.62 -20.65 -14.68
C ALA A 271 0.38 -21.18 -15.72
N CYS A 272 1.61 -20.62 -15.69
CA CYS A 272 2.66 -20.90 -16.65
C CYS A 272 3.74 -21.85 -16.12
N ALA A 273 4.61 -22.31 -17.02
CA ALA A 273 5.76 -23.13 -16.65
C ALA A 273 6.76 -22.33 -15.77
N PRO A 274 7.52 -22.99 -14.87
CA PRO A 274 8.47 -22.30 -13.98
C PRO A 274 9.44 -21.35 -14.67
N ALA A 275 9.90 -21.73 -15.87
CA ALA A 275 10.83 -20.96 -16.66
C ALA A 275 10.24 -19.62 -17.17
N GLU A 276 8.91 -19.51 -17.26
CA GLU A 276 8.22 -18.35 -17.80
C GLU A 276 7.72 -17.37 -16.74
N ILE A 277 7.63 -17.80 -15.49
CA ILE A 277 7.06 -17.02 -14.38
C ILE A 277 7.69 -15.63 -14.29
N ASP A 278 9.02 -15.54 -14.33
CA ASP A 278 9.70 -14.25 -14.18
C ASP A 278 9.38 -13.30 -15.35
N LEU A 279 9.28 -13.83 -16.57
CA LEU A 279 8.89 -13.04 -17.74
C LEU A 279 7.43 -12.59 -17.67
N VAL A 280 6.51 -13.50 -17.35
CA VAL A 280 5.07 -13.20 -17.20
C VAL A 280 4.83 -12.14 -16.11
N VAL A 281 5.47 -12.28 -14.94
CA VAL A 281 5.32 -11.31 -13.84
C VAL A 281 5.91 -9.95 -14.23
N ARG A 282 7.03 -9.91 -14.96
CA ARG A 282 7.59 -8.66 -15.49
C ARG A 282 6.66 -7.99 -16.51
N LEU A 283 6.04 -8.74 -17.41
CA LEU A 283 5.04 -8.23 -18.36
C LEU A 283 3.82 -7.68 -17.61
N CYS A 284 3.28 -8.43 -16.65
CA CYS A 284 2.18 -7.95 -15.80
C CYS A 284 2.52 -6.61 -15.15
N ARG A 285 3.71 -6.49 -14.56
CA ARG A 285 4.19 -5.22 -13.98
C ARG A 285 4.35 -4.12 -15.01
N HIS A 286 4.87 -4.44 -16.20
CA HIS A 286 5.04 -3.49 -17.31
C HIS A 286 3.70 -2.87 -17.72
N TYR A 287 2.65 -3.68 -17.86
CA TYR A 287 1.29 -3.24 -18.17
C TYR A 287 0.52 -2.64 -16.97
N GLY A 288 1.15 -2.58 -15.79
CA GLY A 288 0.57 -2.00 -14.58
C GLY A 288 -0.47 -2.90 -13.90
N VAL A 289 -0.45 -4.21 -14.15
CA VAL A 289 -1.29 -5.17 -13.43
C VAL A 289 -0.92 -5.15 -11.95
N PRO A 290 -1.88 -4.85 -11.06
CA PRO A 290 -1.53 -4.64 -9.67
C PRO A 290 -1.40 -5.91 -8.85
N VAL A 291 -2.10 -6.98 -9.23
CA VAL A 291 -2.09 -8.24 -8.48
C VAL A 291 -1.79 -9.40 -9.40
N VAL A 292 -0.80 -10.20 -9.03
CA VAL A 292 -0.45 -11.43 -9.75
C VAL A 292 -0.33 -12.57 -8.76
N LEU A 293 -1.04 -13.68 -9.00
CA LEU A 293 -0.98 -14.91 -8.22
C LEU A 293 -0.38 -16.02 -9.07
N TRP A 294 0.59 -16.76 -8.54
CA TRP A 294 1.19 -17.88 -9.27
C TRP A 294 1.71 -18.97 -8.32
N HIS A 295 2.04 -20.12 -8.92
CA HIS A 295 2.74 -21.21 -8.26
C HIS A 295 4.16 -21.34 -8.82
N ARG A 296 5.20 -21.22 -7.98
CA ARG A 296 6.60 -21.18 -8.43
C ARG A 296 7.07 -22.42 -9.18
N GLN A 297 6.45 -23.57 -8.94
CA GLN A 297 6.82 -24.83 -9.60
C GLN A 297 5.91 -25.16 -10.80
N GLY A 298 4.99 -24.28 -11.19
CA GLY A 298 4.05 -24.53 -12.29
C GLY A 298 3.00 -25.62 -12.00
N GLU A 299 3.14 -26.34 -10.88
CA GLU A 299 2.17 -27.33 -10.43
C GLU A 299 0.91 -26.66 -9.81
N GLY A 300 -0.26 -27.26 -9.99
CA GLY A 300 -1.54 -26.75 -9.47
C GLY A 300 -2.52 -26.28 -10.55
N GLY A 301 -2.01 -25.79 -11.70
CA GLY A 301 -2.85 -25.37 -12.83
C GLY A 301 -3.77 -24.19 -12.53
N ALA A 302 -4.39 -23.65 -13.59
CA ALA A 302 -5.24 -22.46 -13.49
C ALA A 302 -6.42 -22.65 -12.53
N THR A 303 -7.09 -23.80 -12.59
CA THR A 303 -8.29 -24.06 -11.78
C THR A 303 -8.01 -24.00 -10.27
N ALA A 304 -6.95 -24.65 -9.78
CA ALA A 304 -6.65 -24.65 -8.36
C ALA A 304 -6.21 -23.27 -7.85
N LEU A 305 -5.54 -22.48 -8.70
CA LEU A 305 -5.19 -21.10 -8.38
C LEU A 305 -6.44 -20.19 -8.35
N LEU A 306 -7.37 -20.37 -9.28
CA LEU A 306 -8.64 -19.64 -9.29
C LEU A 306 -9.52 -19.95 -8.06
N GLU A 307 -9.48 -21.18 -7.51
CA GLU A 307 -10.18 -21.50 -6.26
C GLU A 307 -9.68 -20.70 -5.04
N ILE A 308 -8.45 -20.19 -5.08
CA ILE A 308 -7.92 -19.27 -4.06
C ILE A 308 -8.51 -17.88 -4.26
N VAL A 309 -8.78 -17.50 -5.51
CA VAL A 309 -9.39 -16.23 -5.90
C VAL A 309 -10.90 -16.31 -5.70
N GLY A 310 -11.33 -16.11 -4.45
CA GLY A 310 -12.75 -16.00 -4.12
C GLY A 310 -13.41 -14.70 -4.63
N PRO A 311 -14.73 -14.55 -4.48
CA PRO A 311 -15.45 -13.36 -4.94
C PRO A 311 -15.04 -12.05 -4.23
N ASP A 312 -14.56 -12.15 -2.98
CA ASP A 312 -14.00 -11.01 -2.22
C ASP A 312 -12.46 -11.07 -2.17
N TRP A 313 -11.82 -11.50 -3.25
CA TRP A 313 -10.37 -11.65 -3.32
C TRP A 313 -9.65 -10.34 -2.98
N ARG A 314 -10.24 -9.19 -3.32
CA ARG A 314 -9.67 -7.86 -3.02
C ARG A 314 -9.33 -7.69 -1.54
N ARG A 315 -10.17 -8.20 -0.64
CA ARG A 315 -9.96 -8.10 0.82
C ARG A 315 -9.26 -9.33 1.40
N SER A 316 -9.49 -10.50 0.81
CA SER A 316 -9.15 -11.78 1.43
C SER A 316 -7.92 -12.47 0.85
N LEU A 317 -7.49 -12.15 -0.38
CA LEU A 317 -6.49 -12.95 -1.12
C LEU A 317 -5.15 -13.06 -0.38
N ARG A 318 -4.64 -11.94 0.16
CA ARG A 318 -3.38 -11.91 0.92
C ARG A 318 -3.37 -12.90 2.09
N GLU A 319 -4.44 -12.87 2.88
CA GLU A 319 -4.59 -13.77 4.03
C GLU A 319 -4.89 -15.21 3.58
N GLU A 320 -5.66 -15.41 2.51
CA GLU A 320 -5.92 -16.75 1.98
C GLU A 320 -4.62 -17.42 1.49
N VAL A 321 -3.74 -16.69 0.81
CA VAL A 321 -2.41 -17.19 0.43
C VAL A 321 -1.59 -17.60 1.66
N ARG A 322 -1.55 -16.77 2.71
CA ARG A 322 -0.89 -17.12 3.99
C ARG A 322 -1.51 -18.38 4.61
N ARG A 323 -2.84 -18.49 4.67
CA ARG A 323 -3.53 -19.69 5.21
C ARG A 323 -3.19 -20.95 4.41
N ARG A 324 -3.10 -20.86 3.08
CA ARG A 324 -2.70 -21.98 2.22
C ARG A 324 -1.25 -22.39 2.49
N ARG A 325 -0.32 -21.44 2.64
CA ARG A 325 1.07 -21.69 3.07
C ARG A 325 1.13 -22.40 4.42
N LEU A 326 0.38 -21.91 5.41
CA LEU A 326 0.31 -22.52 6.75
C LEU A 326 -0.18 -23.97 6.70
N LYS A 327 -1.23 -24.27 5.91
CA LYS A 327 -1.71 -25.64 5.69
C LYS A 327 -0.70 -26.56 4.99
N ALA A 328 0.24 -25.98 4.25
CA ALA A 328 1.31 -26.65 3.52
C ALA A 328 2.64 -26.72 4.28
N ARG A 329 2.75 -26.19 5.51
CA ARG A 329 4.01 -26.05 6.25
C ARG A 329 4.86 -27.32 6.39
N GLY A 330 4.24 -28.50 6.34
CA GLY A 330 4.92 -29.80 6.49
C GLY A 330 4.84 -30.69 5.25
N ASP A 331 4.35 -30.17 4.12
CA ASP A 331 4.15 -30.95 2.90
C ASP A 331 4.33 -30.06 1.67
N GLU A 332 5.48 -30.20 1.00
CA GLU A 332 5.85 -29.40 -0.17
C GLU A 332 5.00 -29.71 -1.41
N ARG A 333 4.32 -30.85 -1.44
CA ARG A 333 3.46 -31.24 -2.57
C ARG A 333 2.13 -30.48 -2.58
N LYS A 334 1.78 -29.81 -1.48
CA LYS A 334 0.55 -29.02 -1.41
C LYS A 334 0.75 -27.70 -2.13
N LEU A 335 -0.26 -27.30 -2.90
CA LEU A 335 -0.32 -26.02 -3.62
C LEU A 335 0.22 -24.83 -2.82
N GLY A 336 -0.16 -24.73 -1.53
CA GLY A 336 0.27 -23.65 -0.64
C GLY A 336 1.78 -23.51 -0.44
N ALA A 337 2.57 -24.56 -0.64
CA ALA A 337 4.02 -24.55 -0.38
C ALA A 337 4.80 -23.66 -1.36
N HIS A 338 4.26 -23.43 -2.57
CA HIS A 338 4.92 -22.67 -3.62
C HIS A 338 4.10 -21.48 -4.15
N LEU A 339 3.05 -21.08 -3.43
CA LEU A 339 2.28 -19.88 -3.78
C LEU A 339 3.10 -18.60 -3.59
N ALA A 340 3.03 -17.73 -4.59
CA ALA A 340 3.60 -16.39 -4.55
C ALA A 340 2.55 -15.36 -5.01
N LEU A 341 2.68 -14.14 -4.49
CA LEU A 341 1.71 -13.07 -4.68
C LEU A 341 2.46 -11.75 -4.88
N LEU A 342 2.25 -11.13 -6.03
CA LEU A 342 2.60 -9.73 -6.29
C LEU A 342 1.43 -8.86 -5.87
N TRP A 343 1.69 -7.78 -5.14
CA TRP A 343 0.65 -6.84 -4.68
C TRP A 343 1.15 -5.40 -4.75
N GLU A 344 0.86 -4.72 -5.85
CA GLU A 344 1.30 -3.35 -6.12
C GLU A 344 0.24 -2.33 -5.71
N ASP A 345 0.15 -2.01 -4.40
CA ASP A 345 -0.80 -1.03 -3.87
C ASP A 345 -0.39 0.43 -4.18
N PRO A 346 -1.19 1.22 -4.92
CA PRO A 346 -0.90 2.60 -5.27
C PRO A 346 -0.98 3.62 -4.15
N ARG A 347 -1.46 3.21 -2.99
CA ARG A 347 -1.47 4.07 -1.80
C ARG A 347 -0.05 4.33 -1.28
N TRP A 348 0.93 3.56 -1.73
CA TRP A 348 2.33 3.70 -1.34
C TRP A 348 3.26 3.62 -2.55
N ASP A 349 4.13 4.62 -2.71
CA ASP A 349 5.14 4.69 -3.77
C ASP A 349 6.55 4.52 -3.16
N PRO A 350 7.29 3.44 -3.49
CA PRO A 350 8.64 3.21 -3.01
C PRO A 350 9.62 4.36 -3.30
N ARG A 351 9.39 5.17 -4.35
CA ARG A 351 10.26 6.32 -4.68
C ARG A 351 10.23 7.40 -3.60
N THR A 352 9.11 7.55 -2.90
CA THR A 352 8.97 8.52 -1.82
C THR A 352 9.80 8.16 -0.59
N ALA A 353 10.28 6.92 -0.49
CA ALA A 353 11.16 6.48 0.59
C ALA A 353 12.61 6.98 0.44
N GLY A 354 12.99 7.56 -0.72
CA GLY A 354 14.32 8.13 -0.94
C GLY A 354 15.47 7.12 -0.90
N LEU A 355 15.17 5.82 -0.96
CA LEU A 355 16.15 4.74 -0.95
C LEU A 355 16.60 4.47 -2.39
N ALA A 356 17.84 4.84 -2.69
CA ALA A 356 18.53 4.42 -3.91
C ALA A 356 19.25 3.09 -3.66
N GLU A 357 19.54 2.36 -4.75
CA GLU A 357 20.44 1.22 -4.71
C GLU A 357 21.76 1.64 -4.02
N PRO A 358 22.23 0.90 -2.99
CA PRO A 358 23.52 1.18 -2.39
C PRO A 358 24.62 0.99 -3.43
N VAL A 359 25.32 2.07 -3.77
CA VAL A 359 26.51 1.99 -4.63
C VAL A 359 27.65 1.44 -3.76
N PRO A 360 28.28 0.32 -4.12
CA PRO A 360 29.41 -0.18 -3.36
C PRO A 360 30.51 0.88 -3.32
N LEU A 361 31.02 1.19 -2.12
CA LEU A 361 32.24 1.98 -1.98
C LEU A 361 33.40 1.12 -2.51
N ASN A 362 34.01 1.56 -3.62
CA ASN A 362 35.20 0.94 -4.20
C ASN A 362 36.43 1.05 -3.28
#